data_AF-A0A535NK06-F1
#
_entry.id   AF-A0A535NK06-F1
#
_cell.length_a   1.000
_cell.length_b   1.000
_cell.length_c   1.000
_cell.angle_alpha   90.00
_cell.angle_beta   90.00
_cell.angle_gamma   90.00
#
_symmetry.space_group_name_H-M   'P 1'
#
loop_
_entity.id
_entity.type
_entity.pdbx_description
1 polymer ?
#
loop_
_entity_poly.entity_id
_entity_poly.type
_entity_poly.pdbx_seq_one_letter_code
_entity_poly.pdbx_strand_id
1 'polypeptide(L)'
;MRFSLDSVGLVLILASLGLNFAGHAIVVAFHLPLFLDSIGTVLAGVVAGPWVGGSVGFISNLVSSNTIDPVSAPYGIVSFAVGFAAGLSRYLNWHKRLSGWIALWLVCSVISAVVSTPLNFLISGGRSNVGFGDAIYAALNGHLPRILAAFIGEAAVDLPDKLVTIVAALLIAQGLPAPRATSVPAGLDLGEAFTFVVRSPRWLRKLLAAAVCLLLIWLVVPYLLLVGYIIQIARHVRAGGRGLPPWDDLWPNIKDGFKVVVVIFTWWIPSALLSIPAAIVEAATSEGSKTALGGSIAAGAGLLAAVGSVWGVAVLLIEAAILSQYLQGGFWPALNVAAVIRRLRVNLGLSIVVGVLVVVLSSIGIIGVAALLVGALITYPYASFIGAYLVGKYARLTDREGSAPTLTLPRERGREGAL
;
A
#
# COMPACT_ATOMS: atom_id res chain seq x y z
N MET A 1 14.22 4.94 9.91
CA MET A 1 13.64 6.16 9.26
C MET A 1 12.42 6.57 10.07
N ARG A 2 12.41 7.75 10.69
CA ARG A 2 11.30 8.25 11.52
C ARG A 2 10.46 9.24 10.71
N PHE A 3 9.15 9.20 10.85
CA PHE A 3 8.23 10.02 10.06
C PHE A 3 6.99 10.46 10.86
N SER A 4 6.49 11.67 10.60
CA SER A 4 5.29 12.27 11.20
C SER A 4 4.52 13.09 10.15
N LEU A 5 3.22 12.84 9.98
CA LEU A 5 2.33 13.66 9.14
C LEU A 5 1.41 14.47 10.05
N ASP A 6 1.58 15.78 10.03
CA ASP A 6 0.59 16.75 10.51
C ASP A 6 -0.39 17.10 9.37
N SER A 7 -1.28 18.06 9.58
CA SER A 7 -2.29 18.51 8.60
C SER A 7 -1.68 18.91 7.25
N VAL A 8 -0.44 19.40 7.23
CA VAL A 8 0.30 19.76 6.00
C VAL A 8 0.60 18.52 5.17
N GLY A 9 0.92 17.42 5.85
CA GLY A 9 1.10 16.12 5.25
C GLY A 9 -0.12 15.58 4.50
N LEU A 10 -1.32 15.81 5.03
CA LEU A 10 -2.57 15.38 4.39
C LEU A 10 -2.83 16.17 3.10
N VAL A 11 -2.64 17.50 3.13
CA VAL A 11 -2.80 18.35 1.95
C VAL A 11 -1.85 17.92 0.84
N LEU A 12 -0.59 17.64 1.18
CA LEU A 12 0.38 17.14 0.21
C LEU A 12 -0.04 15.80 -0.40
N ILE A 13 -0.53 14.85 0.41
CA ILE A 13 -1.01 13.56 -0.08
C ILE A 13 -2.17 13.77 -1.07
N LEU A 14 -3.19 14.54 -0.69
CA LEU A 14 -4.36 14.77 -1.54
C LEU A 14 -4.01 15.49 -2.84
N ALA A 15 -3.18 16.55 -2.77
CA ALA A 15 -2.71 17.25 -3.96
C ALA A 15 -1.90 16.34 -4.88
N SER A 16 -1.06 15.48 -4.31
CA SER A 16 -0.24 14.53 -5.08
C SER A 16 -1.09 13.45 -5.76
N LEU A 17 -2.11 12.92 -5.08
CA LEU A 17 -3.08 12.01 -5.68
C LEU A 17 -3.80 12.68 -6.87
N GLY A 18 -4.22 13.94 -6.70
CA GLY A 18 -4.86 14.73 -7.76
C GLY A 18 -3.95 14.96 -8.97
N LEU A 19 -2.67 15.26 -8.75
CA LEU A 19 -1.68 15.42 -9.82
C LEU A 19 -1.50 14.14 -10.64
N ASN A 20 -1.37 12.99 -9.97
CA ASN A 20 -1.24 11.70 -10.63
C ASN A 20 -2.49 11.35 -11.45
N PHE A 21 -3.68 11.54 -10.86
CA PHE A 21 -4.94 11.30 -11.55
C PHE A 21 -5.09 12.19 -12.79
N ALA A 22 -4.78 13.49 -12.66
CA ALA A 22 -4.84 14.42 -13.78
C ALA A 22 -3.85 14.05 -14.90
N GLY A 23 -2.62 13.68 -14.56
CA GLY A 23 -1.61 13.25 -15.52
C GLY A 23 -2.05 12.00 -16.30
N HIS A 24 -2.55 10.98 -15.58
CA HIS A 24 -3.05 9.76 -16.20
C HIS A 24 -4.29 10.02 -17.09
N ALA A 25 -5.22 10.86 -16.63
CA ALA A 25 -6.38 11.25 -17.43
C ALA A 25 -6.00 11.97 -18.73
N ILE A 26 -4.99 12.83 -18.72
CA ILE A 26 -4.46 13.50 -19.91
C ILE A 26 -3.86 12.47 -20.89
N VAL A 27 -3.05 11.54 -20.39
CA VAL A 27 -2.46 10.47 -21.22
C VAL A 27 -3.54 9.68 -21.94
N VAL A 28 -4.57 9.25 -21.22
CA VAL A 28 -5.67 8.46 -21.79
C VAL A 28 -6.49 9.29 -22.78
N ALA A 29 -6.80 10.55 -22.46
CA ALA A 29 -7.58 11.42 -23.33
C ALA A 29 -6.87 11.70 -24.67
N PHE A 30 -5.55 11.92 -24.64
CA PHE A 30 -4.76 12.29 -25.81
C PHE A 30 -3.96 11.12 -26.42
N HIS A 31 -4.11 9.90 -25.89
CA HIS A 31 -3.39 8.69 -26.34
C HIS A 31 -1.87 8.90 -26.39
N LEU A 32 -1.32 9.56 -25.36
CA LEU A 32 0.11 9.85 -25.30
C LEU A 32 0.92 8.56 -25.11
N PRO A 33 2.14 8.45 -25.67
CA PRO A 33 2.98 7.27 -25.54
C PRO A 33 3.75 7.23 -24.20
N LEU A 34 3.12 7.64 -23.08
CA LEU A 34 3.69 7.78 -21.73
C LEU A 34 2.62 7.39 -20.67
N PHE A 35 2.96 7.40 -19.38
CA PHE A 35 2.00 7.08 -18.29
C PHE A 35 1.57 8.31 -17.48
N LEU A 36 2.52 9.22 -17.17
CA LEU A 36 2.37 10.48 -16.43
C LEU A 36 1.58 10.39 -15.11
N ASP A 37 1.56 9.23 -14.49
CA ASP A 37 0.76 8.88 -13.31
C ASP A 37 1.54 9.01 -11.99
N SER A 38 2.78 9.50 -12.04
CA SER A 38 3.71 9.43 -10.90
C SER A 38 4.39 10.78 -10.55
N ILE A 39 3.89 11.90 -11.08
CA ILE A 39 4.39 13.25 -10.75
C ILE A 39 4.19 13.55 -9.25
N GLY A 40 2.95 13.40 -8.77
CA GLY A 40 2.60 13.53 -7.37
C GLY A 40 3.31 12.49 -6.48
N THR A 41 3.49 11.27 -6.99
CA THR A 41 4.24 10.20 -6.30
C THR A 41 5.67 10.61 -5.98
N VAL A 42 6.39 11.13 -6.99
CA VAL A 42 7.76 11.62 -6.83
C VAL A 42 7.79 12.87 -5.95
N LEU A 43 6.87 13.83 -6.17
CA LEU A 43 6.74 15.06 -5.37
C LEU A 43 6.57 14.75 -3.88
N ALA A 44 5.60 13.90 -3.53
CA ALA A 44 5.36 13.46 -2.17
C ALA A 44 6.57 12.75 -1.57
N GLY A 45 7.28 11.94 -2.38
CA GLY A 45 8.53 11.31 -2.01
C GLY A 45 9.61 12.32 -1.62
N VAL A 46 9.94 13.26 -2.49
CA VAL A 46 11.03 14.23 -2.25
C VAL A 46 10.69 15.22 -1.12
N VAL A 47 9.40 15.55 -0.93
CA VAL A 47 8.95 16.51 0.09
C VAL A 47 8.72 15.85 1.46
N ALA A 48 8.05 14.71 1.52
CA ALA A 48 7.65 14.07 2.78
C ALA A 48 8.37 12.75 3.06
N GLY A 49 9.21 12.27 2.15
CA GLY A 49 10.04 11.08 2.34
C GLY A 49 9.46 9.82 1.70
N PRO A 50 10.23 8.72 1.75
CA PRO A 50 10.03 7.53 0.90
C PRO A 50 8.69 6.85 1.12
N TRP A 51 8.24 6.77 2.38
CA TRP A 51 7.00 6.08 2.73
C TRP A 51 5.75 6.84 2.30
N VAL A 52 5.79 8.17 2.29
CA VAL A 52 4.68 8.97 1.78
C VAL A 52 4.64 8.91 0.27
N GLY A 53 5.78 9.10 -0.39
CA GLY A 53 5.88 8.98 -1.85
C GLY A 53 5.36 7.64 -2.34
N GLY A 54 5.87 6.55 -1.74
CA GLY A 54 5.40 5.21 -2.08
C GLY A 54 3.89 5.02 -1.81
N SER A 55 3.38 5.54 -0.68
CA SER A 55 1.96 5.43 -0.35
C SER A 55 1.05 6.18 -1.32
N VAL A 56 1.45 7.39 -1.73
CA VAL A 56 0.75 8.16 -2.75
C VAL A 56 0.71 7.39 -4.07
N GLY A 57 1.85 6.84 -4.52
CA GLY A 57 1.89 6.07 -5.76
C GLY A 57 1.01 4.83 -5.73
N PHE A 58 1.07 4.06 -4.65
CA PHE A 58 0.23 2.88 -4.49
C PHE A 58 -1.27 3.22 -4.52
N ILE A 59 -1.69 4.23 -3.76
CA ILE A 59 -3.08 4.66 -3.69
C ILE A 59 -3.54 5.24 -5.02
N SER A 60 -2.72 6.05 -5.70
CA SER A 60 -3.05 6.59 -7.03
C SER A 60 -3.39 5.50 -8.02
N ASN A 61 -2.61 4.43 -8.09
CA ASN A 61 -2.88 3.33 -9.02
C ASN A 61 -4.15 2.54 -8.67
N LEU A 62 -4.48 2.38 -7.38
CA LEU A 62 -5.77 1.80 -6.96
C LEU A 62 -6.95 2.72 -7.29
N VAL A 63 -6.77 4.04 -7.21
CA VAL A 63 -7.80 5.00 -7.62
C VAL A 63 -7.97 4.96 -9.14
N SER A 64 -6.87 4.97 -9.91
CA SER A 64 -6.88 4.87 -11.37
C SER A 64 -7.53 3.56 -11.83
N SER A 65 -7.31 2.44 -11.14
CA SER A 65 -7.95 1.15 -11.49
C SER A 65 -9.46 1.14 -11.37
N ASN A 66 -10.01 2.00 -10.50
CA ASN A 66 -11.44 2.10 -10.29
C ASN A 66 -12.13 3.11 -11.22
N THR A 67 -11.37 3.89 -11.97
CA THR A 67 -11.89 5.09 -12.65
C THR A 67 -11.45 5.21 -14.11
N ILE A 68 -10.18 4.97 -14.40
CA ILE A 68 -9.58 5.24 -15.72
C ILE A 68 -9.24 3.92 -16.42
N ASP A 69 -8.42 3.07 -15.79
CA ASP A 69 -7.93 1.83 -16.38
C ASP A 69 -7.77 0.72 -15.32
N PRO A 70 -8.62 -0.33 -15.32
CA PRO A 70 -8.54 -1.46 -14.40
C PRO A 70 -7.15 -2.11 -14.29
N VAL A 71 -6.36 -2.07 -15.36
CA VAL A 71 -5.01 -2.65 -15.42
C VAL A 71 -4.03 -1.90 -14.51
N SER A 72 -4.35 -0.69 -14.04
CA SER A 72 -3.48 0.13 -13.18
C SER A 72 -3.17 -0.48 -11.80
N ALA A 73 -4.06 -1.31 -11.24
CA ALA A 73 -3.97 -1.76 -9.85
C ALA A 73 -2.66 -2.53 -9.53
N PRO A 74 -2.24 -3.55 -10.30
CA PRO A 74 -0.96 -4.24 -10.12
C PRO A 74 0.26 -3.31 -10.16
N TYR A 75 0.23 -2.28 -11.01
CA TYR A 75 1.32 -1.29 -11.14
C TYR A 75 1.44 -0.38 -9.92
N GLY A 76 0.49 -0.42 -8.97
CA GLY A 76 0.63 0.30 -7.70
C GLY A 76 1.92 -0.06 -6.94
N ILE A 77 2.45 -1.27 -7.13
CA ILE A 77 3.72 -1.70 -6.52
C ILE A 77 4.93 -1.06 -7.23
N VAL A 78 4.84 -0.88 -8.54
CA VAL A 78 5.81 -0.11 -9.33
C VAL A 78 5.82 1.35 -8.84
N SER A 79 4.64 1.98 -8.79
CA SER A 79 4.47 3.34 -8.28
C SER A 79 4.93 3.49 -6.83
N PHE A 80 4.69 2.49 -5.98
CA PHE A 80 5.23 2.46 -4.62
C PHE A 80 6.76 2.48 -4.62
N ALA A 81 7.41 1.61 -5.41
CA ALA A 81 8.85 1.50 -5.50
C ALA A 81 9.49 2.79 -6.03
N VAL A 82 8.90 3.40 -7.06
CA VAL A 82 9.32 4.69 -7.62
C VAL A 82 9.21 5.81 -6.59
N GLY A 83 8.06 5.95 -5.92
CA GLY A 83 7.87 6.96 -4.87
C GLY A 83 8.77 6.77 -3.66
N PHE A 84 9.04 5.52 -3.30
CA PHE A 84 9.99 5.15 -2.25
C PHE A 84 11.41 5.59 -2.62
N ALA A 85 11.89 5.23 -3.82
CA ALA A 85 13.21 5.62 -4.30
C ALA A 85 13.36 7.15 -4.40
N ALA A 86 12.32 7.83 -4.90
CA ALA A 86 12.28 9.28 -4.95
C ALA A 86 12.42 9.92 -3.56
N GLY A 87 11.77 9.36 -2.54
CA GLY A 87 11.90 9.89 -1.19
C GLY A 87 13.24 9.59 -0.51
N LEU A 88 13.99 8.56 -0.93
CA LEU A 88 15.37 8.36 -0.44
C LEU A 88 16.29 9.50 -0.90
N SER A 89 16.05 10.03 -2.09
CA SER A 89 16.83 11.14 -2.67
C SER A 89 16.82 12.41 -1.79
N ARG A 90 15.79 12.57 -0.94
CA ARG A 90 15.69 13.63 0.07
C ARG A 90 16.85 13.57 1.06
N TYR A 91 17.18 12.37 1.57
CA TYR A 91 18.25 12.18 2.55
C TYR A 91 19.65 12.36 1.93
N LEU A 92 19.77 12.16 0.62
CA LEU A 92 21.00 12.34 -0.15
C LEU A 92 21.15 13.77 -0.71
N ASN A 93 20.19 14.66 -0.49
CA ASN A 93 20.15 16.02 -1.04
C ASN A 93 20.20 16.08 -2.58
N TRP A 94 19.74 15.04 -3.29
CA TRP A 94 19.81 14.97 -4.76
C TRP A 94 18.98 16.07 -5.45
N HIS A 95 17.85 16.44 -4.86
CA HIS A 95 16.98 17.52 -5.37
C HIS A 95 17.67 18.89 -5.50
N LYS A 96 18.81 19.11 -4.84
CA LYS A 96 19.54 20.39 -4.83
C LYS A 96 20.57 20.53 -5.94
N ARG A 97 20.88 19.47 -6.71
CA ARG A 97 21.98 19.45 -7.68
C ARG A 97 21.55 18.78 -8.98
N LEU A 98 22.03 19.27 -10.11
CA LEU A 98 21.71 18.70 -11.43
C LEU A 98 22.09 17.22 -11.54
N SER A 99 23.26 16.81 -11.00
CA SER A 99 23.66 15.41 -10.97
C SER A 99 22.70 14.53 -10.16
N GLY A 100 22.08 15.09 -9.11
CA GLY A 100 21.06 14.39 -8.33
C GLY A 100 19.73 14.26 -9.07
N TRP A 101 19.38 15.21 -9.94
CA TRP A 101 18.21 15.10 -10.82
C TRP A 101 18.39 13.98 -11.83
N ILE A 102 19.57 13.91 -12.47
CA ILE A 102 19.92 12.84 -13.41
C ILE A 102 19.94 11.48 -12.71
N ALA A 103 20.53 11.40 -11.51
CA ALA A 103 20.56 10.16 -10.73
C ALA A 103 19.14 9.72 -10.34
N LEU A 104 18.28 10.64 -9.90
CA LEU A 104 16.90 10.33 -9.56
C LEU A 104 16.14 9.82 -10.80
N TRP A 105 16.34 10.45 -11.96
CA TRP A 105 15.77 10.03 -13.23
C TRP A 105 16.13 8.60 -13.60
N LEU A 106 17.43 8.31 -13.68
CA LEU A 106 17.91 6.97 -14.02
C LEU A 106 17.43 5.92 -13.03
N VAL A 107 17.48 6.20 -11.73
CA VAL A 107 17.05 5.26 -10.69
C VAL A 107 15.56 4.96 -10.82
N CYS A 108 14.71 5.98 -10.96
CA CYS A 108 13.27 5.77 -11.08
C CYS A 108 12.89 5.06 -12.38
N SER A 109 13.53 5.40 -13.52
CA SER A 109 13.30 4.70 -14.80
C SER A 109 13.67 3.23 -14.71
N VAL A 110 14.85 2.90 -14.15
CA VAL A 110 15.30 1.51 -14.01
C VAL A 110 14.40 0.74 -13.06
N ILE A 111 14.04 1.31 -11.91
CA ILE A 111 13.13 0.66 -10.96
C ILE A 111 11.78 0.40 -11.62
N SER A 112 11.24 1.38 -12.34
CA SER A 112 9.97 1.23 -13.04
C SER A 112 10.02 0.07 -14.03
N ALA A 113 10.98 0.08 -14.97
CA ALA A 113 11.06 -0.94 -16.01
C ALA A 113 11.35 -2.35 -15.44
N VAL A 114 12.22 -2.47 -14.44
CA VAL A 114 12.58 -3.76 -13.82
C VAL A 114 11.38 -4.36 -13.08
N VAL A 115 10.60 -3.54 -12.36
CA VAL A 115 9.46 -4.04 -11.58
C VAL A 115 8.23 -4.26 -12.47
N SER A 116 8.02 -3.42 -13.50
CA SER A 116 6.93 -3.57 -14.48
C SER A 116 7.10 -4.80 -15.36
N THR A 117 8.31 -5.13 -15.80
CA THR A 117 8.53 -6.20 -16.79
C THR A 117 7.94 -7.56 -16.36
N PRO A 118 8.17 -8.09 -15.14
CA PRO A 118 7.52 -9.31 -14.68
C PRO A 118 5.99 -9.20 -14.64
N LEU A 119 5.45 -8.05 -14.24
CA LEU A 119 4.00 -7.80 -14.21
C LEU A 119 3.41 -7.84 -15.63
N ASN A 120 4.09 -7.25 -16.61
CA ASN A 120 3.70 -7.30 -18.02
C ASN A 120 3.61 -8.76 -18.52
N PHE A 121 4.49 -9.67 -18.08
CA PHE A 121 4.36 -11.09 -18.44
C PHE A 121 3.14 -11.76 -17.81
N LEU A 122 2.85 -11.44 -16.55
CA LEU A 122 1.73 -12.02 -15.83
C LEU A 122 0.37 -11.54 -16.34
N ILE A 123 0.29 -10.29 -16.81
CA ILE A 123 -1.00 -9.63 -17.12
C ILE A 123 -1.26 -9.57 -18.63
N SER A 124 -0.23 -9.25 -19.42
CA SER A 124 -0.36 -8.87 -20.85
C SER A 124 0.58 -9.67 -21.78
N GLY A 125 1.19 -10.75 -21.27
CA GLY A 125 2.06 -11.63 -22.04
C GLY A 125 3.40 -11.00 -22.47
N GLY A 126 3.84 -9.96 -21.76
CA GLY A 126 5.10 -9.24 -21.96
C GLY A 126 4.95 -7.83 -22.56
N ARG A 127 3.72 -7.39 -22.83
CA ARG A 127 3.40 -6.07 -23.40
C ARG A 127 3.23 -5.02 -22.31
N SER A 128 3.63 -3.77 -22.57
CA SER A 128 3.41 -2.65 -21.63
C SER A 128 1.98 -2.09 -21.71
N ASN A 129 1.21 -2.49 -22.72
CA ASN A 129 -0.09 -1.90 -23.09
C ASN A 129 0.02 -0.43 -23.55
N VAL A 130 1.23 0.03 -23.85
CA VAL A 130 1.49 1.33 -24.49
C VAL A 130 1.99 1.05 -25.90
N GLY A 131 1.25 1.55 -26.90
CA GLY A 131 1.49 1.20 -28.31
C GLY A 131 2.93 1.41 -28.79
N PHE A 132 3.62 2.43 -28.29
CA PHE A 132 5.04 2.67 -28.60
C PHE A 132 5.97 1.56 -28.05
N GLY A 133 5.83 1.21 -26.77
CA GLY A 133 6.62 0.15 -26.15
C GLY A 133 6.30 -1.23 -26.73
N ASP A 134 5.02 -1.48 -27.02
CA ASP A 134 4.56 -2.72 -27.63
C ASP A 134 5.07 -2.90 -29.06
N ALA A 135 5.20 -1.82 -29.84
CA ALA A 135 5.82 -1.87 -31.16
C ALA A 135 7.31 -2.25 -31.07
N ILE A 136 8.03 -1.71 -30.08
CA ILE A 136 9.45 -2.06 -29.84
C ILE A 136 9.56 -3.52 -29.39
N TYR A 137 8.72 -3.96 -28.45
CA TYR A 137 8.65 -5.36 -28.04
C TYR A 137 8.42 -6.28 -29.24
N ALA A 138 7.43 -5.97 -30.08
CA ALA A 138 7.10 -6.77 -31.27
C ALA A 138 8.26 -6.84 -32.27
N ALA A 139 8.98 -5.73 -32.51
CA ALA A 139 10.12 -5.70 -33.41
C ALA A 139 11.32 -6.55 -32.92
N LEU A 140 11.53 -6.58 -31.59
CA LEU A 140 12.63 -7.33 -30.97
C LEU A 140 12.26 -8.79 -30.68
N ASN A 141 10.96 -9.10 -30.59
CA ASN A 141 10.46 -10.44 -30.34
C ASN A 141 10.82 -11.37 -31.53
N GLY A 142 11.53 -12.46 -31.24
CA GLY A 142 12.10 -13.37 -32.25
C GLY A 142 13.58 -13.12 -32.55
N HIS A 143 14.12 -11.95 -32.19
CA HIS A 143 15.54 -11.62 -32.30
C HIS A 143 16.28 -11.68 -30.95
N LEU A 144 15.57 -11.39 -29.86
CA LEU A 144 16.09 -11.41 -28.49
C LEU A 144 15.26 -12.33 -27.58
N PRO A 145 15.81 -12.80 -26.44
CA PRO A 145 15.02 -13.41 -25.38
C PRO A 145 13.83 -12.54 -25.01
N ARG A 146 12.63 -13.14 -24.90
CA ARG A 146 11.38 -12.41 -24.67
C ARG A 146 11.44 -11.44 -23.50
N ILE A 147 12.09 -11.83 -22.41
CA ILE A 147 12.25 -10.99 -21.21
C ILE A 147 13.05 -9.71 -21.51
N LEU A 148 14.08 -9.79 -22.36
CA LEU A 148 14.89 -8.63 -22.77
C LEU A 148 14.13 -7.75 -23.75
N ALA A 149 13.42 -8.34 -24.72
CA ALA A 149 12.58 -7.59 -25.64
C ALA A 149 11.50 -6.79 -24.88
N ALA A 150 10.85 -7.42 -23.90
CA ALA A 150 9.81 -6.78 -23.07
C ALA A 150 10.41 -5.68 -22.19
N PHE A 151 11.55 -5.94 -21.56
CA PHE A 151 12.27 -4.94 -20.75
C PHE A 151 12.67 -3.72 -21.59
N ILE A 152 13.18 -3.91 -22.81
CA ILE A 152 13.56 -2.81 -23.70
C ILE A 152 12.33 -2.01 -24.15
N GLY A 153 11.23 -2.69 -24.50
CA GLY A 153 9.97 -2.03 -24.85
C GLY A 153 9.39 -1.20 -23.71
N GLU A 154 9.41 -1.74 -22.49
CA GLU A 154 9.00 -1.03 -21.27
C GLU A 154 9.92 0.16 -20.98
N ALA A 155 11.24 -0.05 -20.99
CA ALA A 155 12.22 0.99 -20.70
C ALA A 155 12.16 2.14 -21.72
N ALA A 156 11.80 1.87 -22.98
CA ALA A 156 11.64 2.90 -24.00
C ALA A 156 10.47 3.86 -23.71
N VAL A 157 9.45 3.40 -22.98
CA VAL A 157 8.32 4.22 -22.50
C VAL A 157 8.68 4.88 -21.16
N ASP A 158 9.23 4.11 -20.23
CA ASP A 158 9.52 4.57 -18.87
C ASP A 158 10.63 5.63 -18.80
N LEU A 159 11.62 5.55 -19.68
CA LEU A 159 12.74 6.49 -19.68
C LEU A 159 12.30 7.94 -19.99
N PRO A 160 11.55 8.23 -21.07
CA PRO A 160 10.98 9.56 -21.28
C PRO A 160 9.88 9.91 -20.26
N ASP A 161 9.05 8.94 -19.83
CA ASP A 161 8.00 9.18 -18.85
C ASP A 161 8.55 9.69 -17.52
N LYS A 162 9.57 9.00 -16.98
CA LYS A 162 10.19 9.41 -15.71
C LYS A 162 11.01 10.69 -15.85
N LEU A 163 11.50 11.02 -17.04
CA LEU A 163 12.17 12.32 -17.26
C LEU A 163 11.18 13.46 -17.04
N VAL A 164 10.05 13.43 -17.74
CA VAL A 164 8.98 14.43 -17.60
C VAL A 164 8.47 14.46 -16.16
N THR A 165 8.23 13.28 -15.58
CA THR A 165 7.75 13.13 -14.21
C THR A 165 8.66 13.80 -13.19
N ILE A 166 9.97 13.54 -13.26
CA ILE A 166 10.94 14.04 -12.28
C ILE A 166 11.19 15.52 -12.45
N VAL A 167 11.32 16.00 -13.69
CA VAL A 167 11.47 17.44 -13.95
C VAL A 167 10.25 18.19 -13.41
N ALA A 168 9.03 17.75 -13.72
CA ALA A 168 7.81 18.38 -13.22
C ALA A 168 7.75 18.35 -11.68
N ALA A 169 7.97 17.19 -11.07
CA ALA A 169 7.91 17.04 -9.62
C ALA A 169 8.93 17.91 -8.89
N LEU A 170 10.17 18.00 -9.39
CA LEU A 170 11.23 18.79 -8.75
C LEU A 170 11.02 20.29 -8.94
N LEU A 171 10.51 20.74 -10.09
CA LEU A 171 10.13 22.15 -10.28
C LEU A 171 8.99 22.56 -9.33
N ILE A 172 7.97 21.72 -9.18
CA ILE A 172 6.89 21.95 -8.20
C ILE A 172 7.47 21.98 -6.78
N ALA A 173 8.34 21.03 -6.43
CA ALA A 173 8.95 20.96 -5.10
C ALA A 173 9.79 22.19 -4.77
N GLN A 174 10.49 22.76 -5.75
CA GLN A 174 11.27 24.00 -5.58
C GLN A 174 10.39 25.24 -5.38
N GLY A 175 9.16 25.23 -5.88
CA GLY A 175 8.18 26.30 -5.66
C GLY A 175 7.45 26.23 -4.31
N LEU A 176 7.55 25.12 -3.58
CA LEU A 176 6.91 24.97 -2.27
C LEU A 176 7.66 25.74 -1.18
N PRO A 177 6.96 26.38 -0.23
CA PRO A 177 7.59 26.99 0.93
C PRO A 177 8.42 25.96 1.72
N ALA A 178 9.56 26.39 2.26
CA ALA A 178 10.39 25.53 3.09
C ALA A 178 9.55 24.91 4.24
N PRO A 179 9.62 23.58 4.45
CA PRO A 179 8.84 22.94 5.51
C PRO A 179 9.16 23.58 6.86
N ARG A 180 8.14 24.04 7.59
CA ARG A 180 8.32 24.37 9.02
C ARG A 180 8.64 23.07 9.75
N ALA A 181 9.76 23.03 10.46
CA ALA A 181 10.14 21.89 11.27
C ALA A 181 9.17 21.75 12.45
N THR A 182 8.08 20.99 12.29
CA THR A 182 7.25 20.55 13.42
C THR A 182 7.88 19.30 14.02
N SER A 183 8.71 19.52 15.03
CA SER A 183 9.40 18.47 15.78
C SER A 183 8.48 17.84 16.84
N VAL A 184 7.77 16.76 16.49
CA VAL A 184 7.36 15.73 17.47
C VAL A 184 7.46 14.34 16.81
N PRO A 185 8.55 13.59 16.98
CA PRO A 185 8.68 12.26 16.41
C PRO A 185 7.94 11.22 17.26
N ALA A 186 6.64 11.04 17.02
CA ALA A 186 5.95 9.78 17.32
C ALA A 186 6.21 8.77 16.17
N GLY A 187 7.49 8.60 15.80
CA GLY A 187 7.87 7.95 14.55
C GLY A 187 7.85 6.43 14.62
N LEU A 188 7.16 5.79 13.69
CA LEU A 188 7.30 4.38 13.35
C LEU A 188 8.69 4.17 12.71
N ASP A 189 9.62 3.51 13.41
CA ASP A 189 10.92 3.18 12.81
C ASP A 189 10.81 1.91 11.97
N LEU A 190 10.64 2.11 10.66
CA LEU A 190 10.46 1.00 9.73
C LEU A 190 11.71 0.13 9.61
N GLY A 191 12.92 0.65 9.87
CA GLY A 191 14.12 -0.18 9.94
C GLY A 191 14.09 -1.16 11.10
N GLU A 192 13.45 -0.77 12.22
CA GLU A 192 13.19 -1.66 13.35
C GLU A 192 12.23 -2.78 12.93
N ALA A 193 11.23 -2.51 12.08
CA ALA A 193 10.27 -3.50 11.60
C ALA A 193 10.92 -4.62 10.77
N PHE A 194 11.79 -4.27 9.81
CA PHE A 194 12.52 -5.27 9.01
C PHE A 194 13.53 -6.06 9.86
N THR A 195 14.24 -5.38 10.77
CA THR A 195 15.26 -6.04 11.59
C THR A 195 14.67 -6.84 12.76
N PHE A 196 13.45 -6.54 13.20
CA PHE A 196 12.76 -7.22 14.30
C PHE A 196 12.67 -8.74 14.10
N VAL A 197 12.33 -9.17 12.89
CA VAL A 197 12.19 -10.59 12.56
C VAL A 197 13.54 -11.30 12.68
N VAL A 198 14.58 -10.78 12.01
CA VAL A 198 15.91 -11.41 11.96
C VAL A 198 16.66 -11.30 13.29
N ARG A 199 16.42 -10.25 14.08
CA ARG A 199 16.99 -10.10 15.44
C ARG A 199 16.35 -11.04 16.47
N SER A 200 15.23 -11.66 16.14
CA SER A 200 14.52 -12.54 17.07
C SER A 200 15.26 -13.88 17.26
N PRO A 201 15.29 -14.42 18.48
CA PRO A 201 15.91 -15.71 18.73
C PRO A 201 15.17 -16.81 17.96
N ARG A 202 15.94 -17.68 17.30
CA ARG A 202 15.43 -18.80 16.49
C ARG A 202 14.42 -18.36 15.41
N TRP A 203 14.60 -17.15 14.86
CA TRP A 203 13.69 -16.58 13.84
C TRP A 203 13.48 -17.52 12.66
N LEU A 204 14.52 -18.21 12.20
CA LEU A 204 14.42 -19.14 11.07
C LEU A 204 13.46 -20.30 11.37
N ARG A 205 13.49 -20.87 12.59
CA ARG A 205 12.56 -21.94 12.98
C ARG A 205 11.12 -21.45 13.01
N LYS A 206 10.90 -20.23 13.49
CA LYS A 206 9.57 -19.61 13.55
C LYS A 206 9.04 -19.27 12.15
N LEU A 207 9.93 -18.82 11.27
CA LEU A 207 9.62 -18.52 9.88
C LEU A 207 9.30 -19.81 9.10
N LEU A 208 10.08 -20.87 9.30
CA LEU A 208 9.83 -22.18 8.68
C LEU A 208 8.50 -22.78 9.16
N ALA A 209 8.14 -22.64 10.45
CA ALA A 209 6.83 -23.08 10.93
C ALA A 209 5.68 -22.34 10.22
N ALA A 210 5.81 -21.03 10.00
CA ALA A 210 4.85 -20.27 9.20
C ALA A 210 4.84 -20.69 7.73
N ALA A 211 6.00 -20.97 7.14
CA ALA A 211 6.10 -21.48 5.76
C ALA A 211 5.40 -22.85 5.61
N VAL A 212 5.52 -23.73 6.59
CA VAL A 212 4.78 -25.01 6.64
C VAL A 212 3.28 -24.76 6.76
N CYS A 213 2.86 -23.81 7.59
CA CYS A 213 1.44 -23.44 7.68
C CYS A 213 0.90 -22.92 6.34
N LEU A 214 1.69 -22.11 5.63
CA LEU A 214 1.36 -21.60 4.30
C LEU A 214 1.33 -22.70 3.24
N LEU A 215 2.25 -23.67 3.28
CA LEU A 215 2.25 -24.83 2.40
C LEU A 215 0.99 -25.69 2.60
N LEU A 216 0.54 -25.79 3.85
CA LEU A 216 -0.64 -26.55 4.25
C LEU A 216 -1.91 -25.69 4.33
N ILE A 217 -1.95 -24.54 3.64
CA ILE A 217 -3.08 -23.60 3.68
C ILE A 217 -4.40 -24.25 3.25
N TRP A 218 -4.34 -25.26 2.36
CA TRP A 218 -5.50 -26.02 1.86
C TRP A 218 -6.24 -26.81 2.95
N LEU A 219 -5.61 -27.07 4.11
CA LEU A 219 -6.23 -27.73 5.25
C LEU A 219 -7.05 -26.78 6.15
N VAL A 220 -7.09 -25.48 5.84
CA VAL A 220 -7.77 -24.41 6.60
C VAL A 220 -7.20 -24.17 8.01
N VAL A 221 -7.05 -25.20 8.85
CA VAL A 221 -6.50 -25.07 10.21
C VAL A 221 -5.10 -24.45 10.23
N PRO A 222 -4.15 -24.83 9.35
CA PRO A 222 -2.83 -24.19 9.31
C PRO A 222 -2.90 -22.71 8.92
N TYR A 223 -3.85 -22.33 8.06
CA TYR A 223 -4.11 -20.93 7.72
C TYR A 223 -4.58 -20.14 8.94
N LEU A 224 -5.58 -20.66 9.67
CA LEU A 224 -6.09 -20.03 10.89
C LEU A 224 -5.00 -19.90 11.96
N LEU A 225 -4.16 -20.93 12.09
CA LEU A 225 -3.03 -20.93 13.00
C LEU A 225 -2.00 -19.83 12.63
N LEU A 226 -1.69 -19.68 11.34
CA LEU A 226 -0.79 -18.64 10.83
C LEU A 226 -1.35 -17.23 11.09
N VAL A 227 -2.61 -16.98 10.76
CA VAL A 227 -3.28 -15.69 11.04
C VAL A 227 -3.28 -15.41 12.54
N GLY A 228 -3.58 -16.40 13.36
CA GLY A 228 -3.48 -16.30 14.82
C GLY A 228 -2.11 -15.89 15.32
N TYR A 229 -1.06 -16.51 14.78
CA TYR A 229 0.32 -16.18 15.13
C TYR A 229 0.72 -14.75 14.71
N ILE A 230 0.26 -14.28 13.55
CA ILE A 230 0.42 -12.88 13.10
C ILE A 230 -0.21 -11.93 14.13
N ILE A 231 -1.40 -12.26 14.64
CA ILE A 231 -2.06 -11.48 15.70
C ILE A 231 -1.32 -11.55 17.04
N GLN A 232 -0.76 -12.72 17.39
CA GLN A 232 0.07 -12.89 18.58
C GLN A 232 1.33 -12.00 18.50
N ILE A 233 1.99 -11.92 17.35
CA ILE A 233 3.11 -10.99 17.10
C ILE A 233 2.65 -9.55 17.31
N ALA A 234 1.55 -9.14 16.68
CA ALA A 234 1.06 -7.77 16.78
C ALA A 234 0.69 -7.39 18.23
N ARG A 235 0.07 -8.31 18.98
CA ARG A 235 -0.24 -8.17 20.41
C ARG A 235 1.03 -8.05 21.25
N HIS A 236 2.03 -8.89 20.99
CA HIS A 236 3.31 -8.87 21.69
C HIS A 236 4.08 -7.55 21.46
N VAL A 237 4.10 -7.06 20.22
CA VAL A 237 4.72 -5.78 19.86
C VAL A 237 3.97 -4.60 20.47
N ARG A 238 2.63 -4.63 20.47
CA ARG A 238 1.79 -3.61 21.15
C ARG A 238 2.11 -3.52 22.64
N ALA A 239 2.34 -4.67 23.30
CA ALA A 239 2.77 -4.75 24.69
C ALA A 239 4.23 -4.31 24.94
N GLY A 240 5.02 -4.07 23.87
CA GLY A 240 6.41 -3.62 23.97
C GLY A 240 7.45 -4.74 23.92
N GLY A 241 7.06 -5.95 23.50
CA GLY A 241 7.96 -7.07 23.28
C GLY A 241 9.01 -6.81 22.19
N ARG A 242 10.20 -7.39 22.37
CA ARG A 242 11.39 -7.12 21.53
C ARG A 242 11.78 -8.26 20.58
N GLY A 243 10.96 -9.31 20.46
CA GLY A 243 11.18 -10.38 19.50
C GLY A 243 9.92 -11.19 19.20
N LEU A 244 10.03 -12.14 18.28
CA LEU A 244 8.92 -13.01 17.91
C LEU A 244 8.49 -13.89 19.10
N PRO A 245 7.18 -14.07 19.36
CA PRO A 245 6.66 -15.01 20.36
C PRO A 245 6.97 -16.47 19.96
N PRO A 246 6.99 -17.41 20.91
CA PRO A 246 7.08 -18.84 20.62
C PRO A 246 5.77 -19.39 20.02
N TRP A 247 5.83 -20.58 19.41
CA TRP A 247 4.69 -21.26 18.76
C TRP A 247 3.87 -22.12 19.74
N ASP A 248 3.95 -21.85 21.03
CA ASP A 248 3.42 -22.74 22.07
C ASP A 248 1.89 -22.65 22.20
N ASP A 249 1.31 -21.49 21.84
CA ASP A 249 -0.12 -21.18 21.98
C ASP A 249 -0.95 -21.55 20.74
N LEU A 250 -0.91 -22.81 20.30
CA LEU A 250 -1.57 -23.25 19.06
C LEU A 250 -3.09 -23.00 19.06
N TRP A 251 -3.79 -23.41 20.13
CA TRP A 251 -5.25 -23.30 20.19
C TRP A 251 -5.76 -21.85 20.34
N PRO A 252 -5.18 -21.00 21.22
CA PRO A 252 -5.47 -19.57 21.23
C PRO A 252 -5.24 -18.90 19.87
N ASN A 253 -4.15 -19.26 19.17
CA ASN A 253 -3.86 -18.72 17.84
C ASN A 253 -4.94 -19.14 16.83
N ILE A 254 -5.35 -20.42 16.78
CA ILE A 254 -6.44 -20.86 15.89
C ILE A 254 -7.74 -20.07 16.16
N LYS A 255 -8.10 -19.86 17.44
CA LYS A 255 -9.29 -19.07 17.81
C LYS A 255 -9.18 -17.61 17.38
N ASP A 256 -8.03 -16.98 17.59
CA ASP A 256 -7.78 -15.60 17.16
C ASP A 256 -7.80 -15.49 15.63
N GLY A 257 -7.18 -16.45 14.93
CA GLY A 257 -7.18 -16.53 13.47
C GLY A 257 -8.58 -16.65 12.90
N PHE A 258 -9.40 -17.56 13.44
CA PHE A 258 -10.80 -17.69 13.03
C PHE A 258 -11.58 -16.38 13.20
N LYS A 259 -11.49 -15.74 14.37
CA LYS A 259 -12.21 -14.49 14.63
C LYS A 259 -11.76 -13.37 13.70
N VAL A 260 -10.46 -13.22 13.46
CA VAL A 260 -9.93 -12.19 12.56
C VAL A 260 -10.35 -12.45 11.12
N VAL A 261 -10.29 -13.69 10.64
CA VAL A 261 -10.79 -14.04 9.31
C VAL A 261 -12.27 -13.66 9.17
N VAL A 262 -13.11 -13.98 10.16
CA VAL A 262 -14.52 -13.58 10.15
C VAL A 262 -14.69 -12.06 10.15
N VAL A 263 -13.92 -11.33 10.97
CA VAL A 263 -13.95 -9.86 10.98
C VAL A 263 -13.61 -9.29 9.61
N ILE A 264 -12.47 -9.69 9.03
CA ILE A 264 -12.03 -9.19 7.72
C ILE A 264 -13.06 -9.56 6.66
N PHE A 265 -13.54 -10.80 6.63
CA PHE A 265 -14.57 -11.23 5.68
C PHE A 265 -15.85 -10.38 5.82
N THR A 266 -16.28 -10.07 7.04
CA THR A 266 -17.45 -9.22 7.30
C THR A 266 -17.28 -7.82 6.68
N TRP A 267 -16.08 -7.24 6.76
CA TRP A 267 -15.78 -5.95 6.15
C TRP A 267 -15.79 -6.01 4.61
N TRP A 268 -15.49 -7.16 4.01
CA TRP A 268 -15.52 -7.36 2.55
C TRP A 268 -16.92 -7.64 1.98
N ILE A 269 -17.89 -8.08 2.80
CA ILE A 269 -19.26 -8.38 2.37
C ILE A 269 -19.89 -7.27 1.52
N PRO A 270 -19.85 -5.97 1.91
CA PRO A 270 -20.46 -4.92 1.10
C PRO A 270 -19.84 -4.80 -0.30
N SER A 271 -18.52 -4.96 -0.42
CA SER A 271 -17.84 -4.96 -1.72
C SER A 271 -18.34 -6.10 -2.60
N ALA A 272 -18.36 -7.32 -2.03
CA ALA A 272 -18.82 -8.51 -2.74
C ALA A 272 -20.29 -8.37 -3.19
N LEU A 273 -21.19 -7.97 -2.30
CA LEU A 273 -22.62 -7.82 -2.60
C LEU A 273 -22.87 -6.79 -3.72
N LEU A 274 -22.17 -5.66 -3.69
CA LEU A 274 -22.32 -4.60 -4.69
C LEU A 274 -21.76 -5.00 -6.07
N SER A 275 -20.86 -5.98 -6.13
CA SER A 275 -20.31 -6.49 -7.40
C SER A 275 -21.21 -7.53 -8.10
N ILE A 276 -22.14 -8.17 -7.38
CA ILE A 276 -23.00 -9.24 -7.92
C ILE A 276 -23.80 -8.80 -9.16
N PRO A 277 -24.48 -7.64 -9.18
CA PRO A 277 -25.24 -7.22 -10.37
C PRO A 277 -24.38 -7.10 -11.62
N ALA A 278 -23.15 -6.56 -11.49
CA ALA A 278 -22.25 -6.44 -12.63
C ALA A 278 -21.77 -7.80 -13.12
N ALA A 279 -21.45 -8.73 -12.22
CA ALA A 279 -21.08 -10.09 -12.58
C ALA A 279 -22.19 -10.83 -13.34
N ILE A 280 -23.46 -10.63 -12.94
CA ILE A 280 -24.61 -11.21 -13.64
C ILE A 280 -24.76 -10.62 -15.05
N VAL A 281 -24.63 -9.29 -15.18
CA VAL A 281 -24.68 -8.61 -16.48
C VAL A 281 -23.55 -9.07 -17.39
N GLU A 282 -22.33 -9.18 -16.87
CA GLU A 282 -21.16 -9.66 -17.62
C GLU A 282 -21.36 -11.11 -18.09
N ALA A 283 -21.81 -12.01 -17.21
CA ALA A 283 -22.14 -13.39 -17.58
C ALA A 283 -23.21 -13.44 -18.69
N ALA A 284 -24.30 -12.69 -18.55
CA ALA A 284 -25.39 -12.67 -19.53
C ALA A 284 -24.98 -12.09 -20.91
N THR A 285 -24.07 -11.11 -20.92
CA THR A 285 -23.54 -10.53 -22.17
C THR A 285 -22.55 -11.46 -22.88
N SER A 286 -21.78 -12.24 -22.12
CA SER A 286 -20.82 -13.22 -22.66
C SER A 286 -21.49 -14.38 -23.41
N GLU A 287 -22.72 -14.75 -23.04
CA GLU A 287 -23.50 -15.82 -23.68
C GLU A 287 -24.22 -15.37 -24.98
N GLY A 288 -23.93 -14.17 -25.49
CA GLY A 288 -24.50 -13.69 -26.75
C GLY A 288 -25.93 -13.15 -26.64
N SER A 289 -26.46 -13.01 -25.42
CA SER A 289 -27.79 -12.45 -25.11
C SER A 289 -27.81 -10.91 -25.22
N LYS A 290 -27.20 -10.35 -26.27
CA LYS A 290 -27.01 -8.91 -26.49
C LYS A 290 -28.32 -8.13 -26.66
N THR A 291 -29.46 -8.82 -26.76
CA THR A 291 -30.79 -8.23 -26.91
C THR A 291 -31.62 -8.21 -25.62
N ALA A 292 -31.16 -8.81 -24.51
CA ALA A 292 -32.01 -9.04 -23.33
C ALA A 292 -31.82 -8.05 -22.16
N LEU A 293 -30.74 -7.27 -22.11
CA LEU A 293 -30.45 -6.33 -21.01
C LEU A 293 -30.33 -4.91 -21.53
N GLY A 294 -31.29 -4.04 -21.15
CA GLY A 294 -31.28 -2.63 -21.54
C GLY A 294 -30.03 -1.91 -21.02
N GLY A 295 -29.49 -0.96 -21.80
CA GLY A 295 -28.25 -0.24 -21.47
C GLY A 295 -28.25 0.45 -20.10
N SER A 296 -29.42 0.88 -19.62
CA SER A 296 -29.58 1.45 -18.27
C SER A 296 -29.34 0.44 -17.14
N ILE A 297 -29.68 -0.83 -17.35
CA ILE A 297 -29.45 -1.90 -16.36
C ILE A 297 -27.95 -2.20 -16.27
N ALA A 298 -27.27 -2.31 -17.41
CA ALA A 298 -25.82 -2.49 -17.46
C ALA A 298 -25.09 -1.31 -16.82
N ALA A 299 -25.51 -0.07 -17.11
CA ALA A 299 -24.95 1.12 -16.50
C ALA A 299 -25.16 1.16 -14.97
N GLY A 300 -26.37 0.83 -14.50
CA GLY A 300 -26.68 0.75 -13.07
C GLY A 300 -25.86 -0.32 -12.34
N ALA A 301 -25.70 -1.50 -12.95
CA ALA A 301 -24.89 -2.59 -12.41
C ALA A 301 -23.40 -2.19 -12.33
N GLY A 302 -22.87 -1.52 -13.36
CA GLY A 302 -21.51 -1.01 -13.36
C GLY A 302 -21.27 0.03 -12.26
N LEU A 303 -22.22 0.94 -12.02
CA LEU A 303 -22.12 1.92 -10.94
C LEU A 303 -22.07 1.26 -9.55
N LEU A 304 -22.91 0.24 -9.31
CA LEU A 304 -22.88 -0.51 -8.05
C LEU A 304 -21.54 -1.21 -7.84
N ALA A 305 -21.01 -1.86 -8.87
CA ALA A 305 -19.70 -2.51 -8.79
C ALA A 305 -18.57 -1.50 -8.53
N ALA A 306 -18.62 -0.30 -9.13
CA ALA A 306 -17.67 0.76 -8.86
C ALA A 306 -17.70 1.19 -7.39
N VAL A 307 -18.89 1.42 -6.81
CA VAL A 307 -19.04 1.73 -5.38
C VAL A 307 -18.52 0.58 -4.50
N GLY A 308 -18.83 -0.67 -4.87
CA GLY A 308 -18.35 -1.86 -4.19
C GLY A 308 -16.82 -1.99 -4.21
N SER A 309 -16.19 -1.68 -5.34
CA SER A 309 -14.75 -1.73 -5.50
C SER A 309 -14.04 -0.62 -4.72
N VAL A 310 -14.59 0.61 -4.70
CA VAL A 310 -14.12 1.69 -3.84
C VAL A 310 -14.18 1.29 -2.35
N TRP A 311 -15.27 0.64 -1.93
CA TRP A 311 -15.36 0.08 -0.57
C TRP A 311 -14.28 -0.99 -0.32
N GLY A 312 -14.07 -1.91 -1.25
CA GLY A 312 -13.04 -2.95 -1.14
C GLY A 312 -11.63 -2.36 -0.98
N VAL A 313 -11.28 -1.35 -1.79
CA VAL A 313 -10.02 -0.61 -1.65
C VAL A 313 -9.92 0.09 -0.29
N ALA A 314 -11.00 0.70 0.18
CA ALA A 314 -11.02 1.34 1.50
C ALA A 314 -10.76 0.30 2.62
N VAL A 315 -11.43 -0.85 2.59
CA VAL A 315 -11.25 -1.95 3.55
C VAL A 315 -9.80 -2.43 3.57
N LEU A 316 -9.21 -2.62 2.38
CA LEU A 316 -7.82 -3.01 2.20
C LEU A 316 -6.84 -2.00 2.83
N LEU A 317 -7.11 -0.69 2.72
CA LEU A 317 -6.25 0.34 3.32
C LEU A 317 -6.47 0.53 4.84
N ILE A 318 -7.65 0.23 5.38
CA ILE A 318 -7.96 0.40 6.82
C ILE A 318 -7.72 -0.88 7.63
N GLU A 319 -7.23 -1.96 7.03
CA GLU A 319 -7.00 -3.24 7.69
C GLU A 319 -6.17 -3.11 8.97
N ALA A 320 -5.10 -2.31 8.94
CA ALA A 320 -4.27 -2.04 10.11
C ALA A 320 -5.08 -1.42 11.28
N ALA A 321 -6.09 -0.59 10.99
CA ALA A 321 -6.97 0.00 11.99
C ALA A 321 -8.00 -1.00 12.51
N ILE A 322 -8.56 -1.85 11.64
CA ILE A 322 -9.46 -2.95 12.03
C ILE A 322 -8.73 -3.90 12.99
N LEU A 323 -7.54 -4.36 12.61
CA LEU A 323 -6.70 -5.23 13.44
C LEU A 323 -6.29 -4.55 14.75
N SER A 324 -5.99 -3.25 14.72
CA SER A 324 -5.72 -2.50 15.95
C SER A 324 -6.90 -2.49 16.92
N GLN A 325 -8.14 -2.37 16.44
CA GLN A 325 -9.34 -2.47 17.28
C GLN A 325 -9.52 -3.89 17.82
N TYR A 326 -9.23 -4.92 17.00
CA TYR A 326 -9.23 -6.31 17.44
C TYR A 326 -8.24 -6.56 18.58
N LEU A 327 -7.04 -6.00 18.48
CA LEU A 327 -5.99 -6.12 19.52
C LEU A 327 -6.36 -5.47 20.87
N GLN A 328 -7.42 -4.67 20.93
CA GLN A 328 -7.81 -3.91 22.12
C GLN A 328 -8.97 -4.51 22.86
N GLY A 329 -10.03 -4.86 22.14
CA GLY A 329 -11.23 -5.41 22.76
C GLY A 329 -11.82 -6.59 22.00
N GLY A 330 -11.05 -7.20 21.10
CA GLY A 330 -11.42 -8.42 20.39
C GLY A 330 -12.43 -8.19 19.27
N PHE A 331 -13.35 -9.14 19.10
CA PHE A 331 -14.19 -9.26 17.91
C PHE A 331 -15.11 -8.05 17.67
N TRP A 332 -15.94 -7.69 18.66
CA TRP A 332 -16.97 -6.65 18.47
C TRP A 332 -16.41 -5.25 18.21
N PRO A 333 -15.36 -4.78 18.91
CA PRO A 333 -14.76 -3.47 18.59
C PRO A 333 -14.16 -3.40 17.19
N ALA A 334 -13.70 -4.53 16.63
CA ALA A 334 -13.15 -4.58 15.28
C ALA A 334 -14.20 -4.41 14.18
N LEU A 335 -15.47 -4.71 14.47
CA LEU A 335 -16.60 -4.47 13.56
C LEU A 335 -17.24 -3.08 13.75
N ASN A 336 -16.84 -2.34 14.79
CA ASN A 336 -17.40 -1.03 15.06
C ASN A 336 -16.80 0.02 14.13
N VAL A 337 -17.55 0.39 13.09
CA VAL A 337 -17.15 1.38 12.08
C VAL A 337 -16.74 2.71 12.71
N ALA A 338 -17.50 3.22 13.68
CA ALA A 338 -17.19 4.48 14.34
C ALA A 338 -15.87 4.42 15.14
N ALA A 339 -15.58 3.28 15.79
CA ALA A 339 -14.33 3.08 16.51
C ALA A 339 -13.12 3.02 15.55
N VAL A 340 -13.26 2.35 14.41
CA VAL A 340 -12.24 2.29 13.36
C VAL A 340 -11.98 3.70 12.78
N ILE A 341 -13.03 4.42 12.37
CA ILE A 341 -12.92 5.78 11.85
C ILE A 341 -12.27 6.72 12.86
N ARG A 342 -12.67 6.66 14.14
CA ARG A 342 -12.08 7.47 15.20
C ARG A 342 -10.58 7.21 15.33
N ARG A 343 -10.14 5.96 15.22
CA ARG A 343 -8.71 5.60 15.28
C ARG A 343 -7.93 6.14 14.08
N LEU A 344 -8.47 6.01 12.87
CA LEU A 344 -7.86 6.58 11.67
C LEU A 344 -7.63 8.09 11.80
N ARG A 345 -8.59 8.79 12.42
CA ARG A 345 -8.53 10.26 12.63
C ARG A 345 -7.52 10.70 13.69
N VAL A 346 -7.02 9.82 14.56
CA VAL A 346 -5.99 10.16 15.55
C VAL A 346 -4.72 10.63 14.84
N ASN A 347 -4.31 9.90 13.81
CA ASN A 347 -3.19 10.26 12.96
C ASN A 347 -3.43 9.72 11.54
N LEU A 348 -4.08 10.53 10.70
CA LEU A 348 -4.50 10.12 9.34
C LEU A 348 -3.30 9.70 8.50
N GLY A 349 -2.22 10.46 8.56
CA GLY A 349 -1.06 10.18 7.75
C GLY A 349 -0.34 8.90 8.15
N LEU A 350 -0.12 8.66 9.44
CA LEU A 350 0.42 7.40 9.93
C LEU A 350 -0.49 6.23 9.55
N SER A 351 -1.80 6.41 9.66
CA SER A 351 -2.79 5.38 9.31
C SER A 351 -2.73 4.99 7.83
N ILE A 352 -2.65 5.99 6.94
CA ILE A 352 -2.51 5.78 5.49
C ILE A 352 -1.22 5.01 5.20
N VAL A 353 -0.09 5.47 5.74
CA VAL A 353 1.22 4.86 5.46
C VAL A 353 1.29 3.42 5.98
N VAL A 354 0.82 3.17 7.22
CA VAL A 354 0.81 1.80 7.78
C VAL A 354 -0.16 0.91 7.00
N GLY A 355 -1.34 1.42 6.65
CA GLY A 355 -2.32 0.71 5.83
C GLY A 355 -1.72 0.27 4.50
N VAL A 356 -1.17 1.22 3.73
CA VAL A 356 -0.49 0.89 2.46
C VAL A 356 0.65 -0.10 2.67
N LEU A 357 1.48 0.09 3.69
CA LEU A 357 2.62 -0.79 3.92
C LEU A 357 2.21 -2.23 4.19
N VAL A 358 1.17 -2.45 4.98
CA VAL A 358 0.64 -3.80 5.23
C VAL A 358 0.19 -4.45 3.93
N VAL A 359 -0.48 -3.69 3.06
CA VAL A 359 -0.92 -4.20 1.76
C VAL A 359 0.27 -4.49 0.85
N VAL A 360 1.18 -3.55 0.68
CA VAL A 360 2.35 -3.70 -0.19
C VAL A 360 3.22 -4.88 0.24
N LEU A 361 3.46 -5.04 1.54
CA LEU A 361 4.20 -6.19 2.09
C LEU A 361 3.49 -7.51 1.76
N SER A 362 2.17 -7.55 1.89
CA SER A 362 1.36 -8.73 1.55
C SER A 362 1.42 -9.04 0.05
N SER A 363 1.37 -8.02 -0.81
CA SER A 363 1.46 -8.18 -2.27
C SER A 363 2.85 -8.61 -2.74
N ILE A 364 3.93 -8.11 -2.13
CA ILE A 364 5.31 -8.55 -2.43
C ILE A 364 5.47 -10.05 -2.15
N GLY A 365 4.86 -10.55 -1.07
CA GLY A 365 4.83 -11.98 -0.76
C GLY A 365 4.19 -12.82 -1.87
N ILE A 366 3.19 -12.28 -2.56
CA ILE A 366 2.50 -12.91 -3.69
C ILE A 366 3.32 -12.78 -4.98
N ILE A 367 3.94 -11.64 -5.25
CA ILE A 367 4.74 -11.41 -6.47
C ILE A 367 6.07 -12.16 -6.44
N GLY A 368 6.59 -12.50 -5.26
CA GLY A 368 7.71 -13.43 -5.09
C GLY A 368 7.53 -14.78 -5.80
N VAL A 369 6.32 -15.08 -6.29
CA VAL A 369 6.00 -16.18 -7.23
C VAL A 369 6.78 -16.10 -8.54
N ALA A 370 7.19 -14.90 -8.99
CA ALA A 370 8.10 -14.76 -10.14
C ALA A 370 9.51 -15.33 -9.87
N ALA A 371 9.88 -15.49 -8.59
CA ALA A 371 11.14 -16.09 -8.14
C ALA A 371 10.89 -17.48 -7.50
N LEU A 372 10.27 -18.39 -8.26
CA LEU A 372 10.01 -19.81 -7.89
C LEU A 372 9.14 -19.99 -6.63
N LEU A 373 8.34 -21.07 -6.60
CA LEU A 373 7.43 -21.40 -5.49
C LEU A 373 8.11 -21.37 -4.10
N VAL A 374 9.40 -21.70 -4.03
CA VAL A 374 10.20 -21.70 -2.80
C VAL A 374 10.41 -20.28 -2.24
N GLY A 375 10.57 -19.27 -3.11
CA GLY A 375 10.74 -17.88 -2.70
C GLY A 375 9.49 -17.29 -2.06
N ALA A 376 8.30 -17.62 -2.57
CA ALA A 376 7.02 -17.19 -2.03
C ALA A 376 6.75 -17.78 -0.62
N LEU A 377 7.11 -19.04 -0.39
CA LEU A 377 6.91 -19.73 0.90
C LEU A 377 7.67 -19.09 2.06
N ILE A 378 8.76 -18.39 1.79
CA ILE A 378 9.57 -17.70 2.81
C ILE A 378 9.23 -16.20 2.85
N THR A 379 9.09 -15.58 1.68
CA THR A 379 8.87 -14.13 1.57
C THR A 379 7.52 -13.72 2.14
N TYR A 380 6.45 -14.47 1.88
CA TYR A 380 5.11 -14.13 2.36
C TYR A 380 5.01 -14.14 3.90
N PRO A 381 5.43 -15.21 4.61
CA PRO A 381 5.48 -15.18 6.09
C PRO A 381 6.39 -14.09 6.66
N TYR A 382 7.53 -13.83 6.01
CA TYR A 382 8.44 -12.79 6.46
C TYR A 382 7.77 -11.40 6.38
N ALA A 383 7.12 -11.11 5.25
CA ALA A 383 6.41 -9.86 5.04
C ALA A 383 5.22 -9.70 5.99
N SER A 384 4.47 -10.77 6.26
CA SER A 384 3.34 -10.74 7.20
C SER A 384 3.79 -10.52 8.65
N PHE A 385 4.97 -11.01 9.06
CA PHE A 385 5.54 -10.72 10.38
C PHE A 385 5.94 -9.24 10.53
N ILE A 386 6.48 -8.64 9.46
CA ILE A 386 6.74 -7.20 9.42
C ILE A 386 5.42 -6.45 9.53
N GLY A 387 4.40 -6.83 8.75
CA GLY A 387 3.06 -6.25 8.83
C GLY A 387 2.47 -6.30 10.25
N ALA A 388 2.57 -7.45 10.92
CA ALA A 388 2.16 -7.61 12.31
C ALA A 388 2.87 -6.65 13.28
N TYR A 389 4.18 -6.47 13.09
CA TYR A 389 4.95 -5.51 13.87
C TYR A 389 4.46 -4.06 13.63
N LEU A 390 4.19 -3.68 12.38
CA LEU A 390 3.67 -2.36 12.04
C LEU A 390 2.31 -2.13 12.69
N VAL A 391 1.39 -3.10 12.60
CA VAL A 391 0.07 -3.03 13.23
C VAL A 391 0.18 -2.91 14.75
N GLY A 392 1.07 -3.69 15.39
CA GLY A 392 1.30 -3.63 16.84
C GLY A 392 1.84 -2.27 17.32
N LYS A 393 2.82 -1.69 16.60
CA LYS A 393 3.33 -0.34 16.87
C LYS A 393 2.28 0.72 16.60
N TYR A 394 1.56 0.62 15.49
CA TYR A 394 0.48 1.53 15.13
C TYR A 394 -0.60 1.57 16.22
N ALA A 395 -1.04 0.40 16.70
CA ALA A 395 -1.99 0.29 17.80
C ALA A 395 -1.48 0.99 19.06
N ARG A 396 -0.22 0.76 19.44
CA ARG A 396 0.40 1.38 20.62
C ARG A 396 0.51 2.91 20.50
N LEU A 397 0.86 3.42 19.32
CA LEU A 397 0.99 4.86 19.08
C LEU A 397 -0.36 5.57 19.14
N THR A 398 -1.36 5.00 18.45
CA THR A 398 -2.72 5.57 18.41
C THR A 398 -3.47 5.42 19.74
N ASP A 399 -3.14 4.43 20.57
CA ASP A 399 -3.67 4.33 21.95
C ASP A 399 -3.15 5.44 22.86
N ARG A 400 -1.88 5.80 22.74
CA ARG A 400 -1.23 6.83 23.57
C ARG A 400 -1.72 8.23 23.24
N GLU A 401 -1.90 8.53 21.96
CA GLU A 401 -2.38 9.84 21.50
C GLU A 401 -3.85 10.07 21.88
N GLY A 402 -4.68 9.02 21.88
CA GLY A 402 -6.07 9.10 22.39
C GLY A 402 -6.20 9.23 23.91
N SER A 403 -5.11 9.05 24.66
CA SER A 403 -5.07 9.09 26.13
C SER A 403 -4.36 10.33 26.70
N ALA A 404 -3.93 11.26 25.85
CA ALA A 404 -3.24 12.47 26.31
C ALA A 404 -4.19 13.28 27.22
N PRO A 405 -3.83 13.54 28.48
CA PRO A 405 -4.69 14.32 29.36
C PRO A 405 -4.84 15.72 28.78
N THR A 406 -6.09 16.16 28.61
CA THR A 406 -6.43 17.57 28.44
C THR A 406 -5.64 18.34 29.47
N LEU A 407 -4.69 19.18 29.04
CA LEU A 407 -3.98 20.10 29.90
C LEU A 407 -5.03 21.00 30.56
N THR A 408 -5.50 20.62 31.74
CA THR A 408 -6.21 21.52 32.63
C THR A 408 -5.19 22.57 33.01
N LEU A 409 -5.30 23.75 32.39
CA LEU A 409 -4.58 24.94 32.81
C LEU A 409 -4.76 25.07 34.33
N PRO A 410 -3.70 25.34 35.11
CA PRO A 410 -3.86 25.54 36.54
C PRO A 410 -4.84 26.69 36.73
N ARG A 411 -5.97 26.43 37.40
CA ARG A 411 -6.79 27.52 37.94
C ARG A 411 -5.87 28.32 38.86
N GLU A 412 -5.56 29.56 38.48
CA GLU A 412 -4.97 30.52 39.39
C GLU A 412 -5.88 30.59 40.62
N ARG A 413 -5.36 30.08 41.73
CA ARG A 413 -5.95 30.32 43.04
C ARG A 413 -5.67 31.78 43.35
N GLY A 414 -6.61 32.65 43.00
CA GLY A 414 -6.65 34.03 43.46
C GLY A 414 -6.50 34.03 44.98
N ARG A 415 -5.38 34.56 45.44
CA ARG A 415 -5.19 35.02 46.81
C ARG A 415 -5.95 36.33 46.93
N GLU A 416 -7.16 36.28 47.47
CA GLU A 416 -7.80 37.43 48.09
C GLU A 416 -8.02 37.09 49.57
N GLY A 417 -7.36 37.84 50.44
CA GLY A 417 -7.47 37.70 51.89
C GLY A 417 -6.31 38.34 52.64
N ALA A 418 -6.58 39.54 53.17
CA ALA A 418 -5.82 40.31 54.18
C ALA A 418 -4.59 41.11 53.71
N LEU A 419 -4.77 42.41 53.48
CA LEU A 419 -4.59 43.46 54.49
C LEU A 419 -5.31 44.75 54.10
#